data_AF-A0A4Q3EBQ6-F1
#
_entry.id   AF-A0A4Q3EBQ6-F1
#
_cell.length_a   1.000
_cell.length_b   1.000
_cell.length_c   1.000
_cell.angle_alpha   90.00
_cell.angle_beta   90.00
_cell.angle_gamma   90.00
#
_symmetry.space_group_name_H-M   'P 1'
#
loop_
_entity.id
_entity.type
_entity.pdbx_description
1 polymer ?
#
loop_
_entity_poly.entity_id
_entity_poly.type
_entity_poly.pdbx_seq_one_letter_code
_entity_poly.pdbx_strand_id
1 'polypeptide(L)'
;ILVHETSPEHQTKTIRYEFKLANPDGEWLGNGSGNLYSYRLALKTNYRFPVAGTYSFTIEQNMRDNPLREVSDVGLRVERAK
;
A
#
# COMPACT_ATOMS: atom_id res chain seq x y z
N ILE A 1 -3.84 4.92 -4.21
CA ILE A 1 -2.37 5.01 -4.22
C ILE A 1 -1.81 4.51 -5.55
N LEU A 2 -0.65 5.00 -5.94
CA LEU A 2 0.16 4.45 -7.02
C LEU A 2 1.32 3.67 -6.38
N VAL A 3 1.62 2.50 -6.94
CA VAL A 3 2.76 1.69 -6.53
C VAL A 3 3.66 1.55 -7.74
N HIS A 4 4.89 2.04 -7.61
CA HIS A 4 5.94 1.89 -8.60
C HIS A 4 6.83 0.73 -8.18
N GLU A 5 6.85 -0.32 -8.98
CA GLU A 5 7.70 -1.49 -8.80
C GLU A 5 8.84 -1.43 -9.82
N THR A 6 10.07 -1.23 -9.35
CA THR A 6 11.28 -1.36 -10.18
C THR A 6 11.85 -2.75 -10.01
N SER A 7 11.96 -3.47 -11.14
CA SER A 7 12.53 -4.80 -11.21
C SER A 7 14.07 -4.79 -11.14
N PRO A 8 14.71 -5.94 -10.88
CA PRO A 8 16.18 -6.06 -10.92
C PRO A 8 16.79 -5.65 -12.27
N GLU A 9 16.01 -5.72 -13.35
CA GLU A 9 16.41 -5.31 -14.70
C GLU A 9 16.17 -3.81 -14.95
N HIS A 10 15.90 -3.02 -13.91
CA HIS A 10 15.63 -1.57 -13.95
C HIS A 10 14.37 -1.17 -14.72
N GLN A 11 13.50 -2.12 -15.06
CA GLN A 11 12.19 -1.82 -15.62
C GLN A 11 11.23 -1.42 -14.49
N THR A 12 10.61 -0.24 -14.61
CA THR A 12 9.62 0.26 -13.65
C THR A 12 8.21 0.07 -14.18
N LYS A 13 7.35 -0.55 -13.36
CA LYS A 13 5.92 -0.69 -13.60
C LYS A 13 5.13 0.09 -12.57
N THR A 14 4.21 0.92 -13.03
CA THR A 14 3.28 1.67 -12.15
C THR A 14 1.92 1.00 -12.14
N ILE A 15 1.38 0.74 -10.95
CA ILE A 15 0.05 0.15 -10.75
C ILE A 15 -0.77 1.05 -9.82
N ARG A 16 -2.00 1.34 -10.20
CA ARG A 16 -2.94 2.10 -9.36
C ARG A 16 -3.79 1.15 -8.52
N TYR A 17 -3.81 1.38 -7.22
CA TYR A 17 -4.69 0.72 -6.27
C TYR A 17 -5.65 1.73 -5.66
N GLU A 18 -6.94 1.41 -5.69
CA GLU A 18 -7.96 2.20 -5.01
C GLU A 18 -8.32 1.52 -3.69
N PHE A 19 -8.14 2.27 -2.60
CA PHE A 19 -8.41 1.81 -1.25
C PHE A 19 -9.31 2.82 -0.56
N LYS A 20 -10.40 2.34 0.02
CA LYS A 20 -11.24 3.13 0.91
C LYS A 20 -10.60 3.07 2.29
N LEU A 21 -10.28 4.22 2.88
CA LEU A 21 -9.67 4.28 4.21
C LEU A 21 -10.69 4.58 5.31
N ALA A 22 -11.85 5.15 4.97
CA ALA A 22 -12.91 5.50 5.90
C ALA A 22 -14.29 5.30 5.24
N ASN A 23 -15.31 5.17 6.07
CA ASN A 23 -16.71 5.24 5.69
C ASN A 23 -17.10 6.68 5.29
N PRO A 24 -18.23 6.88 4.58
CA PRO A 24 -18.69 8.22 4.16
C PRO A 24 -18.97 9.19 5.31
N ASP A 25 -19.23 8.67 6.51
CA ASP A 25 -19.44 9.42 7.76
C ASP A 25 -18.13 9.81 8.46
N GLY A 26 -16.97 9.36 7.95
CA GLY A 26 -15.65 9.68 8.47
C GLY A 26 -15.06 8.63 9.43
N GLU A 27 -15.76 7.53 9.71
CA GLU A 27 -15.21 6.44 10.53
C GLU A 27 -14.09 5.70 9.78
N TRP A 28 -12.90 5.60 10.39
CA TRP A 28 -11.75 4.90 9.79
C TRP A 28 -11.99 3.39 9.69
N LEU A 29 -11.69 2.82 8.53
CA LEU A 29 -11.70 1.38 8.31
C LEU A 29 -10.40 0.76 8.85
N GLY A 30 -10.50 -0.45 9.39
CA GLY A 30 -9.37 -1.17 9.97
C GLY A 30 -9.72 -1.72 11.34
N ASN A 31 -8.70 -2.15 12.07
CA ASN A 31 -8.86 -2.64 13.44
C ASN A 31 -7.81 -1.97 14.33
N GLY A 32 -8.15 -1.73 15.59
CA GLY A 32 -7.24 -1.07 16.51
C GLY A 32 -7.84 -0.89 17.89
N SER A 33 -7.13 -0.16 18.75
CA SER A 33 -7.54 0.10 20.12
C SER A 33 -7.48 1.59 20.41
N GLY A 34 -8.55 2.14 20.99
CA GLY A 34 -8.66 3.58 21.24
C GLY A 34 -8.71 4.36 19.93
N ASN A 35 -7.82 5.35 19.78
CA ASN A 35 -7.79 6.24 18.62
C ASN A 35 -6.84 5.77 17.50
N LEU A 36 -6.12 4.66 17.68
CA LEU A 36 -5.17 4.15 16.69
C LEU A 36 -5.79 2.99 15.92
N TYR A 37 -5.89 3.16 14.61
CA TYR A 37 -6.41 2.16 13.68
C TYR A 37 -5.28 1.64 12.79
N SER A 38 -5.21 0.33 12.63
CA SER A 38 -4.31 -0.33 11.69
C SER A 38 -5.11 -0.98 10.58
N TYR A 39 -4.73 -0.70 9.34
CA TYR A 39 -5.42 -1.26 8.18
C TYR A 39 -4.44 -1.89 7.20
N ARG A 40 -4.60 -3.21 7.00
CA ARG A 40 -3.77 -4.00 6.09
C ARG A 40 -4.57 -4.35 4.86
N LEU A 41 -4.06 -3.94 3.71
CA LEU A 41 -4.68 -4.14 2.41
C LEU A 41 -3.75 -4.95 1.52
N ALA A 42 -4.32 -5.92 0.80
CA ALA A 42 -3.56 -6.75 -0.12
C ALA A 42 -3.31 -6.00 -1.44
N LEU A 43 -2.04 -5.84 -1.81
CA LEU A 43 -1.65 -5.32 -3.13
C LEU A 43 -1.58 -6.43 -4.18
N LYS A 44 -0.93 -7.54 -3.83
CA LYS A 44 -0.78 -8.72 -4.69
C LYS A 44 -0.88 -9.97 -3.83
N THR A 45 -1.67 -10.94 -4.27
CA THR A 45 -1.84 -12.24 -3.62
C THR A 45 -1.30 -13.33 -4.54
N ASN A 46 -0.68 -14.36 -3.96
CA ASN A 46 -0.08 -15.48 -4.70
C ASN A 46 0.86 -15.01 -5.84
N TYR A 47 1.61 -13.95 -5.59
CA TYR A 47 2.46 -13.32 -6.59
C TYR A 47 3.81 -14.03 -6.68
N ARG A 48 4.17 -14.44 -7.90
CA ARG A 48 5.51 -14.91 -8.22
C ARG A 48 6.30 -13.79 -8.87
N PHE A 49 7.43 -13.43 -8.25
CA PHE A 49 8.38 -12.52 -8.86
C PHE A 49 8.97 -13.17 -10.13
N PRO A 50 8.93 -12.48 -11.29
CA PRO A 50 9.32 -13.08 -12.57
C PRO A 50 10.82 -13.31 -12.69
N VAL A 51 11.64 -12.48 -12.04
CA VAL A 51 13.11 -12.50 -12.12
C VAL A 51 13.67 -12.50 -10.70
N ALA A 52 14.78 -13.20 -10.48
CA ALA A 52 15.47 -13.16 -9.20
C ALA A 52 16.28 -11.85 -9.06
N GLY A 53 16.23 -11.23 -7.88
CA GLY A 53 17.04 -10.04 -7.57
C GLY A 53 16.32 -9.06 -6.65
N THR A 54 16.88 -7.85 -6.56
CA THR A 54 16.36 -6.78 -5.72
C THR A 54 15.25 -6.01 -6.44
N TYR A 55 14.09 -5.93 -5.81
CA TYR A 55 12.98 -5.08 -6.25
C TYR A 55 12.91 -3.83 -5.38
N SER A 56 12.63 -2.68 -6.00
CA SER A 56 12.34 -1.44 -5.29
C SER A 56 10.86 -1.10 -5.43
N PHE A 57 10.24 -0.71 -4.32
CA PHE A 57 8.83 -0.32 -4.28
C PHE A 57 8.71 1.11 -3.76
N THR A 58 8.11 1.98 -4.57
CA THR A 58 7.74 3.33 -4.17
C THR A 58 6.22 3.44 -4.10
N ILE A 59 5.71 3.91 -2.97
CA ILE A 59 4.28 4.13 -2.76
C ILE A 59 4.01 5.63 -2.84
N GLU A 60 3.15 6.03 -3.77
CA GLU A 60 2.71 7.40 -3.94
C GLU A 60 1.22 7.52 -3.56
N GLN A 61 0.91 8.51 -2.75
CA GLN A 61 -0.46 8.84 -2.37
C GLN A 61 -0.95 10.03 -3.20
N ASN A 62 -2.01 9.82 -3.97
CA ASN A 62 -2.73 10.88 -4.66
C ASN A 62 -4.11 11.03 -3.99
N MET A 63 -4.13 11.75 -2.88
CA MET A 63 -5.30 11.95 -2.03
C MET A 63 -5.96 13.30 -2.34
N ARG A 64 -7.27 13.41 -2.11
CA ARG A 64 -8.00 14.68 -2.24
C ARG A 64 -7.50 15.72 -1.23
N ASP A 65 -7.22 15.27 -0.01
CA ASP A 65 -6.58 16.07 1.04
C ASP A 65 -5.08 15.79 1.05
N ASN A 66 -4.27 16.84 0.86
CA ASN A 66 -2.81 16.74 0.84
C ASN A 66 -2.19 17.93 1.60
N PRO A 67 -1.54 17.72 2.77
CA PRO A 67 -1.24 16.42 3.37
C PRO A 67 -2.47 15.75 3.98
N LEU A 68 -2.54 14.42 3.86
CA LEU A 68 -3.53 13.62 4.57
C LEU A 68 -3.18 13.62 6.06
N ARG A 69 -3.99 14.30 6.87
CA ARG A 69 -3.80 14.39 8.33
C ARG A 69 -4.18 13.08 9.01
N GLU A 70 -3.67 12.88 10.23
CA GLU A 70 -3.98 11.72 11.08
C GLU A 70 -3.48 10.34 10.59
N VAL A 71 -2.70 10.29 9.51
CA VAL A 71 -1.94 9.09 9.14
C VAL A 71 -0.57 9.15 9.82
N SER A 72 -0.33 8.23 10.77
CA SER A 72 0.95 8.15 11.47
C SER A 72 2.03 7.50 10.60
N ASP A 73 1.72 6.36 9.99
CA ASP A 73 2.70 5.49 9.35
C ASP A 73 2.12 4.78 8.12
N VAL A 74 2.99 4.51 7.14
CA VAL A 74 2.70 3.66 5.98
C VAL A 74 3.85 2.68 5.79
N GLY A 75 3.52 1.41 5.58
CA GLY A 75 4.53 0.37 5.39
C GLY A 75 4.11 -0.67 4.35
N LEU A 76 5.11 -1.37 3.81
CA LEU A 76 4.93 -2.51 2.92
C LEU A 76 5.34 -3.79 3.65
N ARG A 77 4.51 -4.83 3.58
CA ARG A 77 4.80 -6.16 4.13
C ARG A 77 4.83 -7.18 3.01
N VAL A 78 5.89 -7.98 2.98
CA VAL A 78 6.05 -9.10 2.03
C VAL A 78 6.02 -10.41 2.83
N GLU A 79 5.21 -11.36 2.37
CA GLU A 79 5.05 -12.67 3.00
C GLU A 79 5.22 -13.78 1.96
N ARG A 80 5.63 -14.97 2.40
CA ARG A 80 5.62 -16.15 1.52
C ARG A 80 4.17 -16.46 1.13
N ALA A 81 3.93 -16.69 -0.16
CA ALA A 81 2.66 -17.24 -0.61
C ALA A 81 2.39 -18.58 0.08
N LYS A 82 1.12 -18.84 0.39
CA LYS A 82 0.68 -20.11 0.96
C LYS A 82 0.59 -21.19 -0.11
#